data_AF-A0A1Y4M0X4-F1
#
_entry.id   AF-A0A1Y4M0X4-F1
#
_cell.length_a   1.000
_cell.length_b   1.000
_cell.length_c   1.000
_cell.angle_alpha   90.00
_cell.angle_beta   90.00
_cell.angle_gamma   90.00
#
_symmetry.space_group_name_H-M   'P 1'
#
loop_
_entity.id
_entity.type
_entity.pdbx_description
1 polymer ?
#
loop_
_entity_poly.entity_id
_entity_poly.type
_entity_poly.pdbx_seq_one_letter_code
_entity_poly.pdbx_strand_id
1 'polypeptide(L)'
;MKKEEILKKSRLENKNGDERQHFLAEQSYTISFAILAAVLLVISILSRFNFITGTIHIAKASYTPYEFTLFLLLIFGIVFGISRFLLLKNKYSLIWVFICLVGFFMLFCGVYDYAG
;
A
#
# COMPACT_ATOMS: atom_id res chain seq x y z
N MET A 1 -30.42 16.12 35.94
CA MET A 1 -29.50 15.04 36.35
C MET A 1 -29.32 13.95 35.29
N LYS A 2 -30.35 13.23 34.81
CA LYS A 2 -30.16 12.15 33.81
C LYS A 2 -29.44 12.55 32.52
N LYS A 3 -29.65 13.79 32.02
CA LYS A 3 -29.00 14.29 30.79
C LYS A 3 -27.48 14.44 30.91
N GLU A 4 -26.96 14.84 32.07
CA GLU A 4 -25.51 15.05 32.27
C GLU A 4 -24.75 13.73 32.42
N GLU A 5 -25.37 12.71 33.02
CA GLU A 5 -24.83 11.36 33.09
C GLU A 5 -24.75 10.71 31.69
N ILE A 6 -25.79 10.88 30.87
CA ILE A 6 -25.80 10.40 29.49
C ILE A 6 -24.71 11.11 28.66
N LEU A 7 -24.56 12.43 28.83
CA LEU A 7 -23.52 13.20 28.13
C LEU A 7 -22.10 12.79 28.57
N LYS A 8 -21.89 12.54 29.86
CA LYS A 8 -20.60 12.05 30.37
C LYS A 8 -20.30 10.65 29.86
N LYS A 9 -21.29 9.75 29.84
CA LYS A 9 -21.14 8.39 29.32
C LYS A 9 -20.81 8.39 27.83
N SER A 10 -21.55 9.18 27.03
CA SER A 10 -21.28 9.36 25.60
C SER A 10 -19.89 9.96 25.34
N ARG A 11 -19.46 10.96 26.12
CA ARG A 11 -18.09 11.51 26.03
C ARG A 11 -17.00 10.53 26.47
N LEU A 12 -17.31 9.60 27.39
CA LEU A 12 -16.40 8.56 27.84
C LEU A 12 -16.26 7.45 26.78
N GLU A 13 -17.37 7.06 26.16
CA GLU A 13 -17.43 6.11 25.04
C GLU A 13 -16.75 6.71 23.79
N ASN A 14 -16.90 8.02 23.54
CA ASN A 14 -16.27 8.73 22.43
C ASN A 14 -14.86 9.27 22.76
N LYS A 15 -14.30 8.93 23.93
CA LYS A 15 -13.00 9.44 24.40
C LYS A 15 -11.82 8.89 23.58
N ASN A 16 -12.02 7.76 22.91
CA ASN A 16 -11.03 7.11 22.05
C ASN A 16 -11.20 7.47 20.56
N GLY A 17 -12.04 8.46 20.24
CA GLY A 17 -12.42 8.78 18.87
C GLY A 17 -13.61 7.93 18.41
N ASP A 18 -14.43 8.52 17.56
CA ASP A 18 -15.65 7.90 17.06
C ASP A 18 -15.25 6.65 16.26
N GLU A 19 -15.54 5.45 16.77
CA GLU A 19 -15.17 4.17 16.13
C GLU A 19 -15.64 4.13 14.66
N ARG A 20 -16.73 4.85 14.37
CA ARG A 20 -17.24 5.07 13.02
C ARG A 20 -16.28 5.84 12.11
N GLN A 21 -15.59 6.86 12.61
CA GLN A 21 -14.60 7.61 11.83
C GLN A 21 -13.37 6.76 11.56
N HIS A 22 -12.93 5.96 12.53
CA HIS A 22 -11.82 5.02 12.35
C HIS A 22 -12.16 3.95 11.31
N PHE A 23 -13.37 3.39 11.36
CA PHE A 23 -13.89 2.45 10.37
C PHE A 23 -13.98 3.05 8.95
N LEU A 24 -14.52 4.27 8.82
CA LEU A 24 -14.62 4.95 7.52
C LEU A 24 -13.25 5.28 6.92
N ALA A 25 -12.29 5.70 7.76
CA ALA A 25 -10.91 5.94 7.35
C ALA A 25 -10.24 4.63 6.87
N GLU A 26 -10.44 3.52 7.58
CA GLU A 26 -9.93 2.21 7.18
C GLU A 26 -10.53 1.74 5.85
N GLN A 27 -11.85 1.88 5.68
CA GLN A 27 -12.52 1.50 4.43
C GLN A 27 -12.01 2.33 3.25
N SER A 28 -11.96 3.65 3.40
CA SER A 28 -11.47 4.57 2.37
C SER A 28 -10.03 4.24 1.97
N TYR A 29 -9.17 3.98 2.96
CA TYR A 29 -7.77 3.62 2.73
C TYR A 29 -7.63 2.28 2.00
N THR A 30 -8.42 1.28 2.38
CA THR A 30 -8.41 -0.05 1.75
C THR A 30 -8.93 -0.01 0.31
N ILE A 31 -10.01 0.72 0.06
CA ILE A 31 -10.60 0.87 -1.27
C ILE A 31 -9.63 1.60 -2.21
N SER A 32 -9.05 2.71 -1.73
CA SER A 32 -8.08 3.49 -2.52
C SER A 32 -6.86 2.64 -2.91
N PHE A 33 -6.37 1.82 -1.98
CA PHE A 33 -5.29 0.88 -2.26
C PHE A 33 -5.70 -0.18 -3.30
N ALA A 34 -6.88 -0.79 -3.14
CA ALA A 34 -7.35 -1.83 -4.05
C ALA A 34 -7.48 -1.31 -5.50
N ILE A 35 -8.02 -0.09 -5.67
CA ILE A 35 -8.13 0.55 -6.98
C ILE A 35 -6.75 0.78 -7.58
N LEU A 36 -5.83 1.37 -6.82
CA LEU A 36 -4.51 1.72 -7.34
C LEU A 36 -3.67 0.47 -7.66
N ALA A 37 -3.76 -0.57 -6.83
CA ALA A 37 -3.16 -1.87 -7.10
C ALA A 37 -3.74 -2.52 -8.36
N ALA A 38 -5.06 -2.48 -8.55
CA ALA A 38 -5.70 -3.01 -9.74
C ALA A 38 -5.25 -2.27 -11.01
N VAL A 39 -5.16 -0.94 -10.97
CA VAL A 39 -4.65 -0.13 -12.09
C VAL A 39 -3.21 -0.52 -12.43
N LEU A 40 -2.33 -0.60 -11.43
CA LEU A 40 -0.94 -1.01 -11.64
C LEU A 40 -0.81 -2.43 -12.20
N LEU A 41 -1.64 -3.36 -11.73
CA LEU A 41 -1.68 -4.73 -12.25
C LEU A 41 -2.12 -4.77 -13.72
N VAL A 42 -3.16 -4.02 -14.09
CA VAL A 42 -3.61 -3.93 -15.49
C VAL A 42 -2.49 -3.39 -16.38
N ILE A 43 -1.83 -2.29 -15.97
CA ILE A 43 -0.71 -1.72 -16.74
C ILE A 43 0.44 -2.73 -16.84
N SER A 44 0.75 -3.45 -15.77
CA SER A 44 1.79 -4.48 -15.76
C SER A 44 1.48 -5.62 -16.75
N ILE A 45 0.23 -6.12 -16.75
CA ILE A 45 -0.22 -7.15 -17.69
C ILE A 45 -0.13 -6.63 -19.14
N LEU A 46 -0.65 -5.43 -19.42
CA LEU A 46 -0.59 -4.84 -20.76
C LEU A 46 0.86 -4.65 -21.23
N SER A 47 1.75 -4.24 -20.33
CA SER A 47 3.18 -4.10 -20.60
C SER A 47 3.84 -5.45 -20.90
N ARG A 48 3.44 -6.52 -20.19
CA ARG A 48 3.95 -7.89 -20.41
C ARG A 48 3.59 -8.45 -21.78
N PHE A 49 2.44 -8.08 -22.32
CA PHE A 49 1.99 -8.44 -23.67
C PHE A 49 2.39 -7.43 -24.75
N ASN A 50 3.31 -6.51 -24.45
CA ASN A 50 3.81 -5.48 -25.38
C ASN A 50 2.73 -4.53 -25.95
N PHE A 51 1.57 -4.41 -25.31
CA PHE A 51 0.59 -3.37 -25.66
C PHE A 51 1.06 -1.99 -25.22
N ILE A 52 1.82 -1.93 -24.12
CA ILE A 52 2.49 -0.72 -23.62
C ILE A 52 3.98 -0.99 -23.70
N THR A 53 4.70 -0.22 -24.51
CA THR A 53 6.14 -0.34 -24.69
C THR A 53 6.82 1.00 -24.45
N GLY A 54 8.10 0.93 -24.12
CA GLY A 54 8.91 2.10 -23.77
C GLY A 54 10.04 1.69 -22.84
N THR A 55 10.88 2.65 -22.52
CA THR A 55 11.97 2.46 -21.54
C THR A 55 11.88 3.59 -20.53
N ILE A 56 11.89 3.23 -19.26
CA ILE A 56 11.86 4.19 -18.15
C ILE A 56 13.27 4.30 -17.62
N HIS A 57 13.82 5.51 -17.68
CA HIS A 57 15.18 5.79 -17.21
C HIS A 57 15.12 6.40 -15.81
N ILE A 58 15.76 5.74 -14.84
CA ILE A 58 15.90 6.25 -13.48
C ILE A 58 17.38 6.25 -13.14
N ALA A 59 17.94 7.45 -12.95
CA ALA A 59 19.38 7.66 -12.82
C ALA A 59 20.15 7.00 -13.98
N LYS A 60 20.94 5.95 -13.71
CA LYS A 60 21.74 5.21 -14.71
C LYS A 60 21.11 3.88 -15.14
N ALA A 61 19.97 3.51 -14.56
CA ALA A 61 19.32 2.23 -14.84
C ALA A 61 18.14 2.43 -15.80
N SER A 62 17.93 1.44 -16.65
CA SER A 62 16.82 1.36 -17.59
C SER A 62 15.89 0.24 -17.18
N TYR A 63 14.60 0.55 -17.09
CA TYR A 63 13.56 -0.39 -16.71
C TYR A 63 12.52 -0.49 -17.81
N THR A 64 12.02 -1.69 -18.04
CA THR A 64 10.80 -1.88 -18.82
C THR A 64 9.59 -1.36 -18.03
N PRO A 65 8.49 -0.94 -18.69
CA PRO A 65 7.25 -0.56 -18.03
C PRO A 65 6.71 -1.66 -17.11
N TYR A 66 6.93 -2.93 -17.46
CA TYR A 66 6.60 -4.08 -16.62
C TYR A 66 7.38 -4.10 -15.30
N GLU A 67 8.71 -3.99 -15.35
CA GLU A 67 9.55 -3.97 -14.15
C GLU A 67 9.25 -2.76 -13.27
N PHE A 68 9.05 -1.59 -13.89
CA PHE A 68 8.72 -0.36 -13.18
C PHE A 68 7.35 -0.44 -12.48
N THR A 69 6.35 -1.02 -13.13
CA THR A 69 5.00 -1.17 -12.53
C THR A 69 5.01 -2.17 -11.38
N LEU A 70 5.77 -3.26 -11.48
CA LEU A 70 5.98 -4.19 -10.36
C LEU A 70 6.70 -3.53 -9.20
N PHE A 71 7.75 -2.75 -9.48
CA PHE A 71 8.48 -1.98 -8.48
C PHE A 71 7.55 -1.01 -7.72
N LEU A 72 6.71 -0.27 -8.45
CA LEU A 72 5.70 0.60 -7.84
C LEU A 72 4.72 -0.19 -6.97
N LEU A 73 4.23 -1.34 -7.44
CA LEU A 73 3.31 -2.18 -6.69
C LEU A 73 3.90 -2.65 -5.35
N LEU A 74 5.19 -2.98 -5.32
CA LEU A 74 5.91 -3.35 -4.11
C LEU A 74 6.07 -2.18 -3.13
N ILE A 75 6.46 -0.99 -3.62
CA ILE A 75 6.52 0.22 -2.78
C ILE A 75 5.15 0.53 -2.19
N PHE A 76 4.10 0.50 -3.02
CA PHE A 76 2.73 0.73 -2.55
C PHE A 76 2.31 -0.31 -1.51
N GLY A 77 2.67 -1.59 -1.69
CA GLY A 77 2.42 -2.65 -0.72
C GLY A 77 3.11 -2.41 0.63
N ILE A 78 4.36 -1.92 0.61
CA ILE A 78 5.11 -1.54 1.82
C ILE A 78 4.43 -0.38 2.54
N VAL A 79 4.15 0.71 1.83
CA VAL A 79 3.52 1.91 2.41
C VAL A 79 2.16 1.54 3.01
N PHE A 80 1.34 0.79 2.27
CA PHE A 80 0.03 0.34 2.74
C PHE A 80 0.12 -0.54 4.00
N GLY A 81 1.04 -1.49 4.01
CA GLY A 81 1.27 -2.36 5.16
C GLY A 81 1.73 -1.58 6.40
N ILE A 82 2.67 -0.64 6.25
CA ILE A 82 3.12 0.23 7.36
C ILE A 82 1.98 1.12 7.85
N SER A 83 1.23 1.74 6.96
CA SER A 83 0.08 2.58 7.35
C SER A 83 -0.99 1.79 8.09
N ARG A 84 -1.32 0.56 7.66
CA ARG A 84 -2.22 -0.34 8.41
C ARG A 84 -1.66 -0.69 9.78
N PHE A 85 -0.35 -0.95 9.89
CA PHE A 85 0.28 -1.21 11.17
C PHE A 85 0.15 -0.01 12.13
N LEU A 86 0.41 1.20 11.64
CA LEU A 86 0.36 2.42 12.46
C LEU A 86 -1.07 2.78 12.87
N LEU A 87 -2.03 2.71 11.93
CA LEU A 87 -3.42 3.15 12.15
C LEU A 87 -4.28 2.11 12.89
N LEU A 88 -4.08 0.83 12.58
CA LEU A 88 -4.93 -0.27 13.07
C LEU A 88 -4.23 -1.17 14.08
N LYS A 89 -2.93 -0.94 14.35
CA LYS A 89 -2.09 -1.80 15.21
C LYS A 89 -2.07 -3.27 14.77
N ASN A 90 -2.42 -3.55 13.51
CA ASN A 90 -2.51 -4.92 12.99
C ASN A 90 -1.11 -5.47 12.70
N LYS A 91 -0.60 -6.34 13.57
CA LYS A 91 0.76 -6.92 13.45
C LYS A 91 0.95 -7.77 12.19
N TYR A 92 -0.10 -8.39 11.66
CA TYR A 92 0.00 -9.21 10.45
C TYR A 92 0.34 -8.40 9.20
N SER A 93 0.04 -7.09 9.21
CA SER A 93 0.43 -6.20 8.10
C SER A 93 1.96 -6.07 7.95
N LEU A 94 2.73 -6.26 9.03
CA LEU A 94 4.20 -6.25 8.97
C LEU A 94 4.77 -7.47 8.25
N ILE A 95 4.09 -8.61 8.30
CA ILE A 95 4.49 -9.80 7.52
C ILE A 95 4.37 -9.48 6.03
N TRP A 96 3.28 -8.82 5.63
CA TRP A 96 3.10 -8.37 4.25
C TRP A 96 4.19 -7.38 3.82
N VAL A 97 4.53 -6.41 4.68
CA VAL A 97 5.64 -5.48 4.45
C VAL A 97 6.96 -6.23 4.24
N PHE A 98 7.23 -7.24 5.05
CA PHE A 98 8.44 -8.06 4.92
C PHE A 98 8.49 -8.79 3.58
N ILE A 99 7.38 -9.41 3.15
CA ILE A 99 7.28 -10.06 1.84
C ILE A 99 7.53 -9.05 0.71
N CYS A 100 6.91 -7.87 0.78
CA CYS A 100 7.13 -6.83 -0.23
C CYS A 100 8.58 -6.31 -0.24
N LEU A 101 9.25 -6.21 0.92
CA LEU A 101 10.66 -5.83 1.02
C LEU A 101 11.59 -6.88 0.40
N VAL A 102 11.33 -8.17 0.63
CA VAL A 102 12.07 -9.27 -0.01
C VAL A 102 11.87 -9.23 -1.52
N GLY A 103 10.63 -9.08 -1.98
CA GLY A 103 10.32 -8.93 -3.40
C GLY A 103 11.00 -7.70 -4.03
N PHE A 104 11.03 -6.58 -3.32
CA PHE A 104 11.74 -5.37 -3.73
C PHE A 104 13.23 -5.62 -3.88
N PHE A 105 13.85 -6.27 -2.90
CA PHE A 105 15.27 -6.59 -2.93
C PHE A 105 15.60 -7.56 -4.08
N MET A 106 14.78 -8.59 -4.30
CA MET A 106 14.97 -9.53 -5.40
C MET A 106 14.82 -8.86 -6.77
N LEU A 107 13.83 -7.99 -6.96
CA LEU A 107 13.68 -7.23 -8.21
C LEU A 107 14.82 -6.25 -8.41
N PHE A 108 15.27 -5.58 -7.35
CA PHE A 108 16.38 -4.65 -7.44
C PHE A 108 17.68 -5.40 -7.76
N CYS A 109 18.09 -6.38 -6.97
CA CYS A 109 19.30 -7.18 -7.22
C CYS A 109 19.26 -7.91 -8.56
N GLY A 110 18.12 -8.49 -8.94
CA GLY A 110 17.95 -9.15 -10.23
C GLY A 110 18.11 -8.20 -11.43
N VAL A 111 17.73 -6.92 -11.30
CA VAL A 111 17.95 -5.92 -12.34
C VAL A 111 19.41 -5.47 -12.40
N TYR A 112 20.14 -5.42 -11.28
CA TYR A 112 21.55 -5.05 -11.27
C TYR A 112 22.48 -6.17 -11.79
N ASP A 113 22.12 -7.45 -11.65
CA ASP A 113 22.93 -8.56 -12.20
C ASP A 113 22.87 -8.64 -13.74
N TYR A 114 21.85 -8.07 -14.39
CA TYR A 114 21.76 -7.99 -15.86
C TYR A 114 22.49 -6.78 -16.46
N ALA A 115 23.09 -5.91 -15.64
CA ALA A 115 23.76 -4.68 -16.06
C ALA A 115 25.29 -4.69 -15.86
N GLY A 116 25.87 -5.85 -15.49
CA GLY A 116 27.32 -6.06 -15.29
C GLY A 116 28.00 -6.74 -16.46
#